data_AF-A0A497MBN8-F1
#
_entry.id   AF-A0A497MBN8-F1
#
_cell.length_a   1.000
_cell.length_b   1.000
_cell.length_c   1.000
_cell.angle_alpha   90.00
_cell.angle_beta   90.00
_cell.angle_gamma   90.00
#
_symmetry.space_group_name_H-M   'P 1'
#
loop_
_entity.id
_entity.type
_entity.pdbx_description
1 polymer ?
#
loop_
_entity_poly.entity_id
_entity_poly.type
_entity_poly.pdbx_seq_one_letter_code
_entity_poly.pdbx_strand_id
1 'polypeptide(L)'
;MVLYVKVLERFERQFALIKALVSELESESSYRGVERLVQLIIQALLDLGLMVISVFGGRRPDRYSEIGEILQKLKVVDCDDARLLRGMVGLRNILVHACAEVDRSKVSEFADRLRVDALRVVEKVERFIKSHPVDPPIASEDFMTVVERLSKVLRGRVRAAFLFGGRVKGYRLKGDYDLAVLMPKNYSLL
;
A
#
# COMPACT_ATOMS: atom_id res chain seq x y z
N MET A 1 -17.15 -9.18 -0.97
CA MET A 1 -16.63 -9.67 -2.26
C MET A 1 -16.13 -8.54 -3.18
N VAL A 2 -16.90 -7.48 -3.46
CA VAL A 2 -16.49 -6.40 -4.39
C VAL A 2 -15.25 -5.60 -3.94
N LEU A 3 -15.09 -5.34 -2.63
CA LEU A 3 -13.92 -4.61 -2.10
C LEU A 3 -12.63 -5.43 -2.18
N TYR A 4 -12.73 -6.74 -1.97
CA TYR A 4 -11.62 -7.72 -2.04
C TYR A 4 -11.00 -7.74 -3.44
N VAL A 5 -11.84 -7.86 -4.47
CA VAL A 5 -11.42 -7.91 -5.88
C VAL A 5 -10.69 -6.62 -6.25
N LYS A 6 -11.22 -5.46 -5.84
CA LYS A 6 -10.57 -4.16 -6.11
C LYS A 6 -9.19 -4.02 -5.45
N VAL A 7 -8.98 -4.58 -4.26
CA VAL A 7 -7.66 -4.52 -3.59
C VAL A 7 -6.64 -5.39 -4.31
N LEU A 8 -7.00 -6.62 -4.66
CA LEU A 8 -6.12 -7.51 -5.42
C LEU A 8 -5.78 -6.94 -6.81
N GLU A 9 -6.75 -6.38 -7.53
CA GLU A 9 -6.48 -5.69 -8.80
C GLU A 9 -5.46 -4.56 -8.68
N ARG A 10 -5.42 -3.86 -7.55
CA ARG A 10 -4.41 -2.80 -7.31
C ARG A 10 -3.03 -3.40 -7.09
N PHE A 11 -2.92 -4.51 -6.36
CA PHE A 11 -1.65 -5.22 -6.20
C PHE A 11 -1.15 -5.76 -7.54
N GLU A 12 -2.01 -6.42 -8.32
CA GLU A 12 -1.65 -6.94 -9.66
C GLU A 12 -1.15 -5.82 -10.58
N ARG A 13 -1.83 -4.66 -10.59
CA ARG A 13 -1.36 -3.48 -11.33
C ARG A 13 0.00 -2.99 -10.85
N GLN A 14 0.23 -2.96 -9.54
CA GLN A 14 1.51 -2.54 -8.97
C GLN A 14 2.63 -3.52 -9.31
N PHE A 15 2.37 -4.83 -9.26
CA PHE A 15 3.33 -5.86 -9.67
C PHE A 15 3.68 -5.74 -11.15
N ALA A 16 2.67 -5.55 -12.01
CA ALA A 16 2.88 -5.38 -13.45
C ALA A 16 3.72 -4.13 -13.74
N LEU A 17 3.46 -3.01 -13.05
CA LEU A 17 4.26 -1.79 -13.16
C LEU A 17 5.73 -2.03 -12.81
N ILE A 18 6.00 -2.69 -11.67
CA ILE A 18 7.38 -2.96 -11.24
C ILE A 18 8.09 -3.87 -12.26
N LYS A 19 7.43 -4.94 -12.72
CA LYS A 19 7.98 -5.85 -13.73
C LYS A 19 8.28 -5.14 -15.06
N ALA A 20 7.39 -4.25 -15.50
CA ALA A 20 7.60 -3.45 -16.71
C ALA A 20 8.81 -2.52 -16.57
N LEU A 21 8.91 -1.78 -15.45
CA LEU A 21 10.05 -0.89 -15.18
C LEU A 21 11.39 -1.65 -15.11
N VAL A 22 11.41 -2.85 -14.54
CA VAL A 22 12.62 -3.69 -14.51
C VAL A 22 13.01 -4.12 -15.92
N SER A 23 12.06 -4.52 -16.77
CA SER A 23 12.30 -4.86 -18.17
C SER A 23 12.81 -3.66 -18.99
N GLU A 24 12.25 -2.48 -18.77
CA GLU A 24 12.77 -1.24 -19.38
C GLU A 24 14.21 -0.95 -18.93
N LEU A 25 14.52 -1.18 -17.64
CA LEU A 25 15.87 -0.98 -17.10
C LEU A 25 16.90 -1.94 -17.71
N GLU A 26 16.51 -3.13 -18.15
CA GLU A 26 17.40 -4.09 -18.83
C GLU A 26 17.87 -3.61 -20.21
N SER A 27 17.05 -2.81 -20.90
CA SER A 27 17.34 -2.34 -22.27
C SER A 27 17.83 -0.89 -22.33
N GLU A 28 17.74 -0.14 -21.23
CA GLU A 28 18.20 1.24 -21.16
C GLU A 28 19.73 1.35 -21.05
N SER A 29 20.31 2.24 -21.85
CA SER A 29 21.77 2.47 -21.95
C SER A 29 22.19 3.89 -21.59
N SER A 30 21.26 4.84 -21.64
CA SER A 30 21.49 6.22 -21.22
C SER A 30 21.59 6.29 -19.70
N TYR A 31 22.66 6.88 -19.18
CA TYR A 31 22.82 7.11 -17.75
C TYR A 31 21.59 7.80 -17.12
N ARG A 32 21.03 8.82 -17.80
CA ARG A 32 19.83 9.53 -17.31
C ARG A 32 18.59 8.64 -17.31
N GLY A 33 18.46 7.75 -18.30
CA GLY A 33 17.37 6.78 -18.36
C GLY A 33 17.48 5.76 -17.22
N VAL A 34 18.67 5.18 -17.02
CA VAL A 34 18.97 4.26 -15.91
C VAL A 34 18.66 4.90 -14.57
N GLU A 35 19.16 6.12 -14.33
CA GLU A 35 18.90 6.84 -13.07
C GLU A 35 17.40 7.05 -12.84
N ARG A 36 16.66 7.44 -13.88
CA ARG A 36 15.22 7.65 -13.79
C ARG A 36 14.47 6.34 -13.49
N LEU A 37 14.82 5.25 -14.17
CA LEU A 37 14.20 3.94 -13.98
C LEU A 37 14.50 3.39 -12.58
N VAL A 38 15.74 3.55 -12.07
CA VAL A 38 16.10 3.21 -10.70
C VAL A 38 15.20 3.95 -9.70
N GLN A 39 15.04 5.27 -9.86
CA GLN A 39 14.15 6.05 -8.99
C GLN A 39 12.70 5.57 -9.04
N LEU A 40 12.19 5.26 -10.24
CA LEU A 40 10.82 4.78 -10.45
C LEU A 40 10.59 3.40 -9.81
N ILE A 41 11.54 2.47 -9.98
CA ILE A 41 11.46 1.13 -9.38
C ILE A 41 11.47 1.23 -7.85
N ILE A 42 12.39 2.03 -7.29
CA ILE A 42 12.45 2.27 -5.84
C ILE A 42 11.11 2.83 -5.34
N GLN A 43 10.58 3.86 -6.01
CA GLN A 43 9.30 4.45 -5.65
C GLN A 43 8.18 3.40 -5.67
N ALA A 44 8.09 2.62 -6.75
CA ALA A 44 7.06 1.61 -6.92
C ALA A 44 7.15 0.48 -5.86
N LEU A 45 8.35 0.08 -5.44
CA LEU A 45 8.55 -0.89 -4.36
C LEU A 45 8.14 -0.33 -2.98
N LEU A 46 8.47 0.93 -2.70
CA LEU A 46 8.06 1.58 -1.45
C LEU A 46 6.53 1.76 -1.39
N ASP A 47 5.91 2.13 -2.52
CA ASP A 47 4.46 2.24 -2.63
C ASP A 47 3.78 0.88 -2.47
N LEU A 48 4.36 -0.18 -3.04
CA LEU A 48 3.90 -1.55 -2.80
C LEU A 48 3.97 -1.91 -1.31
N GLY A 49 5.07 -1.57 -0.64
CA GLY A 49 5.20 -1.76 0.81
C GLY A 49 4.13 -1.00 1.61
N LEU A 50 3.85 0.26 1.26
CA LEU A 50 2.77 1.04 1.87
C LEU A 50 1.39 0.40 1.64
N MET A 51 1.13 -0.13 0.45
CA MET A 51 -0.11 -0.85 0.15
C MET A 51 -0.27 -2.07 1.07
N VAL A 52 0.78 -2.89 1.23
CA VAL A 52 0.77 -4.04 2.15
C VAL A 52 0.51 -3.59 3.58
N ILE A 53 1.24 -2.58 4.08
CA ILE A 53 1.05 -2.05 5.44
C ILE A 53 -0.40 -1.59 5.66
N SER A 54 -0.96 -0.86 4.69
CA SER A 54 -2.33 -0.35 4.78
C SER A 54 -3.37 -1.46 4.80
N VAL A 55 -3.17 -2.51 4.00
CA VAL A 55 -4.13 -3.60 3.83
C VAL A 55 -4.07 -4.58 5.00
N PHE A 56 -2.88 -4.93 5.46
CA PHE A 56 -2.67 -5.93 6.51
C PHE A 56 -2.55 -5.33 7.93
N GLY A 57 -2.97 -4.08 8.10
CA GLY A 57 -3.10 -3.47 9.43
C GLY A 57 -1.79 -3.13 10.13
N GLY A 58 -0.69 -3.00 9.38
CA GLY A 58 0.58 -2.53 9.94
C GLY A 58 0.48 -1.10 10.46
N ARG A 59 1.36 -0.74 11.40
CA ARG A 59 1.48 0.66 11.85
C ARG A 59 1.83 1.54 10.65
N ARG A 60 1.28 2.75 10.59
CA ARG A 60 1.69 3.73 9.57
C ARG A 60 3.17 4.09 9.79
N PRO A 61 4.02 4.10 8.75
CA PRO A 61 5.37 4.62 8.86
C PRO A 61 5.33 6.13 9.04
N ASP A 62 6.15 6.66 9.95
CA ASP A 62 6.42 8.08 10.09
C ASP A 62 7.42 8.56 9.01
N ARG A 63 8.26 7.63 8.53
CA ARG A 63 9.25 7.85 7.47
C ARG A 63 9.30 6.65 6.52
N TYR A 64 9.58 6.90 5.24
CA TYR A 64 9.73 5.83 4.24
C TYR A 64 10.77 4.77 4.63
N SER A 65 11.83 5.16 5.36
CA SER A 65 12.86 4.24 5.85
C SER A 65 12.35 3.17 6.82
N GLU A 66 11.16 3.34 7.38
CA GLU A 66 10.53 2.38 8.30
C GLU A 66 9.75 1.27 7.57
N ILE A 67 9.44 1.45 6.28
CA ILE A 67 8.59 0.52 5.52
C ILE A 67 9.13 -0.90 5.61
N GLY A 68 10.43 -1.10 5.35
CA GLY A 68 11.06 -2.42 5.40
C GLY A 68 10.93 -3.11 6.76
N GLU A 69 11.12 -2.36 7.86
CA GLU A 69 10.99 -2.89 9.23
C GLU A 69 9.55 -3.29 9.56
N ILE A 70 8.57 -2.50 9.11
CA ILE A 70 7.15 -2.80 9.33
C ILE A 70 6.75 -4.04 8.53
N LEU A 71 7.20 -4.16 7.28
CA LEU A 71 6.97 -5.35 6.45
C LEU A 71 7.61 -6.61 7.06
N GLN A 72 8.80 -6.48 7.66
CA GLN A 72 9.45 -7.56 8.38
C GLN A 72 8.63 -8.00 9.60
N LYS A 73 8.11 -7.05 10.39
CA LYS A 73 7.23 -7.34 11.53
C LYS A 73 5.94 -8.04 11.12
N LEU A 74 5.42 -7.71 9.94
CA LEU A 74 4.28 -8.41 9.31
C LEU A 74 4.66 -9.76 8.69
N LYS A 75 5.94 -10.17 8.75
CA LYS A 75 6.48 -11.40 8.15
C LYS A 75 6.31 -11.48 6.62
N VAL A 76 6.22 -10.32 5.97
CA VAL A 76 6.12 -10.21 4.50
C VAL A 76 7.49 -10.41 3.86
N VAL A 77 8.53 -9.86 4.50
CA VAL A 77 9.91 -9.88 4.03
C VAL A 77 10.85 -10.28 5.17
N ASP A 78 12.07 -10.70 4.83
CA ASP A 78 13.10 -11.03 5.81
C ASP A 78 13.93 -9.79 6.24
N CYS A 79 14.93 -10.00 7.09
CA CYS A 79 15.78 -8.92 7.59
C CYS A 79 16.61 -8.26 6.49
N ASP A 80 17.05 -9.05 5.50
CA ASP A 80 17.90 -8.55 4.42
C ASP A 80 17.10 -7.66 3.48
N ASP A 81 15.86 -8.04 3.16
CA ASP A 81 14.92 -7.19 2.42
C ASP A 81 14.54 -5.92 3.16
N ALA A 82 14.34 -6.02 4.47
CA ALA A 82 14.03 -4.84 5.27
C ALA A 82 15.16 -3.81 5.23
N ARG A 83 16.42 -4.28 5.29
CA ARG A 83 17.63 -3.45 5.15
C ARG A 83 17.77 -2.90 3.74
N LEU A 84 17.53 -3.73 2.73
CA LEU A 84 17.53 -3.33 1.33
C LEU A 84 16.54 -2.19 1.06
N LEU A 85 15.28 -2.34 1.46
CA LEU A 85 14.24 -1.30 1.29
C LEU A 85 14.61 -0.01 2.02
N ARG A 86 15.23 -0.09 3.20
CA ARG A 86 15.77 1.08 3.91
C ARG A 86 16.89 1.75 3.11
N GLY A 87 17.79 0.97 2.53
CA GLY A 87 18.87 1.47 1.66
C GLY A 87 18.34 2.17 0.40
N MET A 88 17.30 1.63 -0.22
CA MET A 88 16.62 2.24 -1.38
C MET A 88 16.10 3.65 -1.09
N VAL A 89 15.53 3.88 0.10
CA VAL A 89 15.09 5.22 0.53
C VAL A 89 16.28 6.18 0.60
N GLY A 90 17.41 5.74 1.15
CA GLY A 90 18.65 6.51 1.19
C GLY A 90 19.15 6.89 -0.19
N LEU A 91 19.21 5.92 -1.11
CA LEU A 91 19.65 6.15 -2.49
C LEU A 91 18.73 7.12 -3.23
N ARG A 92 17.40 6.94 -3.13
CA ARG A 92 16.42 7.88 -3.72
C ARG A 92 16.65 9.30 -3.21
N ASN A 93 16.93 9.49 -1.92
CA ASN A 93 17.20 10.82 -1.37
C ASN A 93 18.48 11.43 -1.95
N ILE A 94 19.54 10.63 -2.13
CA ILE A 94 20.80 11.09 -2.76
C ILE A 94 20.55 11.49 -4.21
N LEU A 95 19.85 10.66 -4.99
CA LEU A 95 19.56 10.93 -6.40
C LEU A 95 18.63 12.13 -6.60
N VAL A 96 17.68 12.38 -5.69
CA VAL A 96 16.71 13.48 -5.81
C VAL A 96 17.24 14.81 -5.27
N HIS A 97 18.09 14.80 -4.23
CA HIS A 97 18.54 16.02 -3.55
C HIS A 97 19.95 16.50 -3.97
N ALA A 98 20.51 15.95 -5.06
CA ALA A 98 21.84 16.15 -5.65
C ALA A 98 22.57 17.50 -5.41
N CYS A 99 22.98 17.78 -4.16
CA CYS A 99 24.02 18.75 -3.81
C CYS A 99 25.41 18.09 -3.74
N ALA A 100 25.50 16.78 -4.02
CA ALA A 100 26.74 16.01 -4.08
C ALA A 100 26.86 15.36 -5.47
N GLU A 101 28.05 15.36 -6.07
CA GLU A 101 28.33 14.60 -7.28
C GLU A 101 28.02 13.12 -7.04
N VAL A 102 26.99 12.61 -7.73
CA VAL A 102 26.63 11.20 -7.68
C VAL A 102 27.62 10.42 -8.54
N ASP A 103 28.30 9.47 -7.90
CA ASP A 103 29.21 8.55 -8.59
C ASP A 103 28.42 7.62 -9.52
N ARG A 104 28.55 7.87 -10.83
CA ARG A 104 27.82 7.14 -11.87
C ARG A 104 28.07 5.64 -11.84
N SER A 105 29.28 5.23 -11.46
CA SER A 105 29.65 3.81 -11.40
C SER A 105 28.84 3.05 -10.34
N LYS A 106 28.62 3.68 -9.18
CA LYS A 106 27.81 3.13 -8.09
C LYS A 106 26.33 3.05 -8.46
N VAL A 107 25.82 3.99 -9.25
CA VAL A 107 24.43 3.95 -9.74
C VAL A 107 24.23 2.79 -10.69
N SER A 108 25.16 2.56 -11.62
CA SER A 108 25.10 1.42 -12.54
C SER A 108 25.20 0.08 -11.80
N GLU A 109 26.14 -0.05 -10.85
CA GLU A 109 26.25 -1.28 -10.05
C GLU A 109 24.98 -1.55 -9.24
N PHE A 110 24.39 -0.50 -8.64
CA PHE A 110 23.12 -0.63 -7.94
C PHE A 110 21.99 -1.03 -8.90
N ALA A 111 21.92 -0.43 -10.09
CA ALA A 111 20.90 -0.73 -11.08
C ALA A 111 20.92 -2.21 -11.49
N ASP A 112 22.11 -2.80 -11.67
CA ASP A 112 22.24 -4.22 -12.01
C ASP A 112 21.69 -5.13 -10.91
N ARG A 113 21.98 -4.82 -9.63
CA ARG A 113 21.44 -5.57 -8.49
C ARG A 113 19.94 -5.34 -8.30
N LEU A 114 19.48 -4.11 -8.53
CA LEU A 114 18.09 -3.69 -8.35
C LEU A 114 17.11 -4.53 -9.17
N ARG A 115 17.48 -4.95 -10.38
CA ARG A 115 16.64 -5.81 -11.23
C ARG A 115 16.24 -7.09 -10.52
N VAL A 116 17.21 -7.78 -9.93
CA VAL A 116 16.99 -9.05 -9.21
C VAL A 116 16.26 -8.80 -7.90
N ASP A 117 16.70 -7.79 -7.16
CA ASP A 117 16.14 -7.45 -5.85
C ASP A 117 14.68 -7.02 -5.91
N ALA A 118 14.32 -6.20 -6.91
CA ALA A 118 12.95 -5.73 -7.10
C ALA A 118 11.98 -6.90 -7.36
N LEU A 119 12.36 -7.81 -8.27
CA LEU A 119 11.55 -8.99 -8.60
C LEU A 119 11.42 -9.93 -7.39
N ARG A 120 12.51 -10.13 -6.64
CA ARG A 120 12.52 -10.95 -5.42
C ARG A 120 11.56 -10.40 -4.35
N VAL A 121 11.52 -9.07 -4.15
CA VAL A 121 10.58 -8.43 -3.23
C VAL A 121 9.13 -8.59 -3.72
N VAL A 122 8.87 -8.39 -5.02
CA VAL A 122 7.55 -8.59 -5.61
C VAL A 122 7.05 -10.02 -5.38
N GLU A 123 7.88 -11.03 -5.64
CA GLU A 123 7.53 -12.43 -5.43
C GLU A 123 7.21 -12.78 -3.97
N LYS A 124 7.94 -12.18 -3.01
CA LYS A 124 7.66 -12.36 -1.58
C LYS A 124 6.32 -11.75 -1.20
N VAL A 125 6.04 -10.54 -1.66
CA VAL A 125 4.75 -9.88 -1.42
C VAL A 125 3.60 -10.64 -2.08
N GLU A 126 3.77 -11.11 -3.31
CA GLU A 126 2.77 -11.87 -4.04
C GLU A 126 2.44 -13.19 -3.31
N ARG A 127 3.46 -13.93 -2.84
CA ARG A 127 3.28 -15.14 -2.01
C ARG A 127 2.60 -14.83 -0.68
N PHE A 128 2.96 -13.72 -0.04
CA PHE A 128 2.35 -13.30 1.22
C PHE A 128 0.84 -13.06 1.04
N ILE A 129 0.45 -12.33 0.00
CA ILE A 129 -0.96 -12.03 -0.29
C ILE A 129 -1.75 -13.31 -0.63
N LYS A 130 -1.16 -14.22 -1.41
CA LYS A 130 -1.79 -15.51 -1.75
C LYS A 130 -2.03 -16.40 -0.53
N SER A 131 -1.16 -16.33 0.48
CA SER A 131 -1.26 -17.10 1.73
C SER A 131 -2.08 -16.43 2.83
N HIS A 132 -2.37 -15.14 2.70
CA HIS A 132 -3.13 -14.35 3.66
C HIS A 132 -4.30 -13.64 2.95
N PRO A 133 -5.45 -14.32 2.80
CA PRO A 133 -6.63 -13.75 2.14
C PRO A 133 -6.96 -12.38 2.73
N VAL A 134 -7.05 -11.36 1.87
CA VAL A 134 -7.33 -9.97 2.25
C VAL A 134 -8.80 -9.85 2.64
N ASP A 135 -9.22 -10.37 3.80
CA ASP A 135 -10.58 -10.15 4.24
C ASP A 135 -10.82 -8.63 4.39
N PRO A 136 -12.02 -8.13 4.02
CA PRO A 136 -12.37 -6.76 4.37
C PRO A 136 -12.16 -6.62 5.89
N PRO A 137 -11.66 -5.48 6.39
CA PRO A 137 -11.57 -5.26 7.82
C PRO A 137 -12.99 -5.11 8.39
N ILE A 138 -13.70 -6.23 8.54
CA ILE A 138 -15.06 -6.32 9.07
C ILE A 138 -15.03 -6.14 10.60
N ALA A 139 -13.87 -6.32 11.25
CA ALA A 139 -13.78 -6.34 12.70
C ALA A 139 -12.57 -5.54 13.22
N SER A 140 -12.61 -4.21 13.11
CA SER A 140 -11.97 -3.41 14.17
C SER A 140 -13.01 -3.22 15.27
N GLU A 141 -12.62 -3.24 16.56
CA GLU A 141 -13.54 -2.94 17.68
C GLU A 141 -14.31 -1.63 17.45
N ASP A 142 -13.64 -0.64 16.86
CA ASP A 142 -14.26 0.62 16.44
C ASP A 142 -15.42 0.44 15.45
N PHE A 143 -15.31 -0.50 14.51
CA PHE A 143 -16.36 -0.78 13.53
C PHE A 143 -17.61 -1.34 14.20
N MET A 144 -17.41 -2.34 15.06
CA MET A 144 -18.50 -3.00 15.77
C MET A 144 -19.21 -1.99 16.67
N THR A 145 -18.45 -1.11 17.32
CA THR A 145 -18.99 0.00 18.10
C THR A 145 -19.85 0.94 17.25
N VAL A 146 -19.41 1.29 16.03
CA VAL A 146 -20.19 2.14 15.11
C VAL A 146 -21.45 1.41 14.62
N VAL A 147 -21.34 0.14 14.23
CA VAL A 147 -22.47 -0.69 13.80
C VAL A 147 -23.51 -0.83 14.91
N GLU A 148 -23.08 -1.05 16.16
CA GLU A 148 -23.99 -1.12 17.30
C GLU A 148 -24.72 0.21 17.56
N ARG A 149 -24.00 1.34 17.52
CA ARG A 149 -24.60 2.67 17.67
C ARG A 149 -25.63 2.95 16.57
N LEU A 150 -25.27 2.67 15.31
CA LEU A 150 -26.18 2.83 14.18
C LEU A 150 -27.38 1.90 14.28
N SER A 151 -27.18 0.64 14.69
CA SER A 151 -28.29 -0.30 14.92
C SER A 151 -29.25 0.23 15.97
N LYS A 152 -28.76 0.76 17.11
CA LYS A 152 -29.61 1.34 18.16
C LYS A 152 -30.43 2.53 17.67
N VAL A 153 -29.84 3.41 16.84
CA VAL A 153 -30.53 4.60 16.33
C VAL A 153 -31.56 4.27 15.24
N LEU A 154 -31.23 3.34 14.34
CA LEU A 154 -32.01 3.06 13.14
C LEU A 154 -33.06 1.95 13.31
N ARG A 155 -32.91 1.11 14.35
CA ARG A 155 -33.83 0.00 14.63
C ARG A 155 -35.26 0.52 14.79
N GLY A 156 -36.18 -0.06 14.01
CA GLY A 156 -37.58 0.33 13.98
C GLY A 156 -37.90 1.62 13.21
N ARG A 157 -36.88 2.38 12.76
CA ARG A 157 -37.06 3.63 12.00
C ARG A 157 -36.86 3.44 10.49
N VAL A 158 -36.02 2.49 10.10
CA VAL A 158 -35.69 2.22 8.69
C VAL A 158 -35.96 0.75 8.35
N ARG A 159 -36.26 0.46 7.08
CA ARG A 159 -36.42 -0.92 6.57
C ARG A 159 -35.08 -1.60 6.33
N ALA A 160 -34.08 -0.82 5.93
CA ALA A 160 -32.72 -1.27 5.73
C ALA A 160 -31.76 -0.10 5.91
N ALA A 161 -30.52 -0.41 6.31
CA ALA A 161 -29.43 0.55 6.37
C ALA A 161 -28.18 -0.11 5.78
N PHE A 162 -27.51 0.58 4.87
CA PHE A 162 -26.31 0.12 4.20
C PHE A 162 -25.19 1.11 4.45
N LEU A 163 -24.13 0.65 5.11
CA LEU A 163 -22.94 1.43 5.42
C LEU A 163 -21.95 1.32 4.27
N PHE A 164 -21.49 2.44 3.74
CA PHE A 164 -20.48 2.52 2.69
C PHE A 164 -19.53 3.71 2.93
N GLY A 165 -18.55 3.89 2.04
CA GLY A 165 -17.51 4.91 2.21
C GLY A 165 -16.17 4.35 2.69
N GLY A 166 -15.13 5.20 2.67
CA GLY A 166 -13.74 4.82 2.90
C GLY A 166 -13.23 5.16 4.30
N ARG A 167 -12.54 4.22 4.95
CA ARG A 167 -11.76 4.53 6.16
C ARG A 167 -10.50 5.30 5.78
N VAL A 168 -10.47 6.61 6.00
CA VAL A 168 -9.20 7.37 6.01
C VAL A 168 -8.62 7.28 7.42
N LYS A 169 -7.70 6.34 7.66
CA LYS A 169 -6.99 6.22 8.96
C LYS A 169 -6.08 7.44 9.17
N GLY A 170 -6.39 8.32 10.13
CA GLY A 170 -5.49 9.41 10.51
C GLY A 170 -6.05 10.56 11.35
N TYR A 171 -7.37 10.70 11.48
CA TYR A 171 -7.96 11.78 12.29
C TYR A 171 -8.56 11.24 13.59
N ARG A 172 -8.25 11.93 14.70
CA ARG A 172 -8.80 11.70 16.04
C ARG A 172 -10.29 12.10 16.16
N LEU A 173 -10.94 12.46 15.05
CA LEU A 173 -12.36 12.81 14.94
C LEU A 173 -12.93 12.28 13.60
N LYS A 174 -13.97 11.45 13.73
CA LYS A 174 -14.94 10.95 12.73
C LYS A 174 -14.43 10.74 11.30
N GLY A 175 -14.19 9.47 10.95
CA GLY A 175 -14.38 9.05 9.55
C GLY A 175 -15.85 9.24 9.18
N ASP A 176 -16.10 9.95 8.08
CA ASP A 176 -17.44 10.08 7.52
C ASP A 176 -17.86 8.71 7.00
N TYR A 177 -18.75 8.07 7.76
CA TYR A 177 -19.43 6.88 7.30
C TYR A 177 -20.59 7.34 6.44
N ASP A 178 -20.54 7.02 5.15
CA ASP A 178 -21.70 7.21 4.28
C ASP A 178 -22.73 6.13 4.60
N LEU A 179 -23.99 6.54 4.77
CA LEU A 179 -25.07 5.63 5.13
C LEU A 179 -26.24 5.83 4.16
N ALA A 180 -26.60 4.76 3.46
CA ALA A 180 -27.82 4.70 2.69
C ALA A 180 -28.90 4.08 3.57
N VAL A 181 -30.02 4.76 3.74
CA VAL A 181 -31.16 4.27 4.52
C VAL A 181 -32.38 4.10 3.63
N LEU A 182 -33.04 2.95 3.77
CA LEU A 182 -34.32 2.70 3.13
C LEU A 182 -35.44 3.05 4.12
N MET A 183 -36.12 4.17 3.87
CA MET A 183 -37.25 4.60 4.71
C MET A 183 -38.53 3.81 4.41
N PRO A 184 -39.46 3.70 5.38
CA PRO A 184 -40.82 3.23 5.13
C PRO A 184 -41.59 4.13 4.15
N LYS A 185 -42.56 3.57 3.41
CA LYS A 185 -43.33 4.30 2.37
C LYS A 185 -44.07 5.56 2.87
N ASN A 186 -44.36 5.64 4.17
CA ASN A 186 -45.12 6.74 4.78
C ASN A 186 -44.22 7.68 5.60
N TYR A 187 -42.91 7.71 5.32
CA TYR A 187 -41.96 8.53 6.06
C TYR A 187 -41.96 9.97 5.52
N SER A 188 -42.07 10.95 6.41
CA SER A 188 -41.98 12.38 6.10
C SER A 188 -40.65 12.94 6.64
N LEU A 189 -39.93 13.69 5.81
CA LEU A 189 -38.76 14.48 6.21
C LEU A 189 -39.25 15.87 6.61
N LEU A 190 -39.85 15.99 7.79
CA LEU A 190 -40.17 17.26 8.45
C LEU A 190 -39.62 17.24 9.87
#